data_AF-A0A9N9WDJ5-F1
#
_entry.id   AF-A0A9N9WDJ5-F1
#
_cell.length_a   1.000
_cell.length_b   1.000
_cell.length_c   1.000
_cell.angle_alpha   90.00
_cell.angle_beta   90.00
_cell.angle_gamma   90.00
#
_symmetry.space_group_name_H-M   'P 1'
#
loop_
_entity.id
_entity.type
_entity.pdbx_description
1 polymer ?
#
loop_
_entity_poly.entity_id
_entity_poly.type
_entity_poly.pdbx_seq_one_letter_code
_entity_poly.pdbx_strand_id
1 'polypeptide(L)'
;MSSGGISSYRGCRRTIEDRRFLYCGGCKQIYDLECADVSEQRFYNTLTKEYREAWRWVLCKSLHPKADNSNTPVRGGADGIIIHRGAAVRSPTELNKSIVEQPSSPNDTAHNMTIEVSDFRLL
;
A
#
# COMPACT_ATOMS: atom_id res chain seq x y z
N MET A 1 3.38 -44.51 -5.99
CA MET A 1 3.80 -43.55 -4.95
C MET A 1 3.76 -42.17 -5.60
N SER A 2 2.82 -41.34 -5.19
CA SER A 2 2.48 -40.07 -5.85
C SER A 2 3.55 -39.02 -5.59
N SER A 3 4.08 -38.44 -6.67
CA SER A 3 4.94 -37.26 -6.63
C SER A 3 4.09 -36.04 -6.26
N GLY A 4 4.05 -35.71 -4.96
CA GLY A 4 3.43 -34.48 -4.46
C GLY A 4 4.21 -33.27 -4.94
N GLY A 5 3.76 -32.65 -6.03
CA GLY A 5 4.37 -31.45 -6.59
C GLY A 5 4.32 -30.30 -5.61
N ILE A 6 5.48 -29.80 -5.21
CA ILE A 6 5.61 -28.60 -4.37
C ILE A 6 5.26 -27.41 -5.26
N SER A 7 4.00 -26.95 -5.20
CA SER A 7 3.60 -25.69 -5.83
C SER A 7 4.24 -24.55 -5.05
N SER A 8 5.30 -23.96 -5.61
CA SER A 8 5.99 -22.80 -5.04
C SER A 8 5.07 -21.57 -5.02
N TYR A 9 4.53 -21.24 -3.84
CA TYR A 9 3.68 -20.07 -3.64
C TYR A 9 4.53 -18.79 -3.59
N ARG A 10 4.35 -17.88 -4.55
CA ARG A 10 4.97 -16.54 -4.49
C ARG A 10 4.14 -15.69 -3.52
N GLY A 11 4.71 -15.31 -2.39
CA GLY A 11 4.04 -14.60 -1.32
C GLY A 11 4.79 -14.79 -0.01
N CYS A 12 4.05 -14.95 1.08
CA CYS A 12 4.59 -15.21 2.42
C CYS A 12 5.23 -16.61 2.62
N ARG A 13 5.46 -17.37 1.53
CA ARG A 13 6.17 -18.68 1.49
C ARG A 13 5.63 -19.74 2.44
N ARG A 14 4.35 -19.67 2.80
CA ARG A 14 3.67 -20.67 3.62
C ARG A 14 2.97 -21.70 2.74
N THR A 15 2.81 -22.91 3.28
CA THR A 15 1.97 -23.93 2.69
C THR A 15 0.52 -23.51 2.85
N ILE A 16 -0.24 -23.56 1.77
CA ILE A 16 -1.69 -23.31 1.82
C ILE A 16 -2.35 -24.65 2.16
N GLU A 17 -2.77 -24.80 3.41
CA GLU A 17 -3.40 -26.04 3.90
C GLU A 17 -4.89 -26.10 3.50
N ASP A 18 -5.52 -24.95 3.32
CA ASP A 18 -6.96 -24.83 3.08
C ASP A 18 -7.32 -24.41 1.66
N ARG A 19 -8.56 -24.66 1.25
CA ARG A 19 -9.10 -24.21 -0.06
C ARG A 19 -9.33 -22.69 -0.15
N ARG A 20 -8.71 -21.92 0.74
CA ARG A 20 -8.87 -20.46 0.91
C ARG A 20 -7.70 -19.77 0.25
N PHE A 21 -7.81 -19.54 -1.05
CA PHE A 21 -6.75 -18.91 -1.82
C PHE A 21 -7.31 -18.04 -2.94
N LEU A 22 -6.45 -17.17 -3.46
CA LEU A 22 -6.70 -16.36 -4.64
C LEU A 22 -5.74 -16.74 -5.76
N TYR A 23 -6.27 -16.80 -6.97
CA TYR A 23 -5.49 -17.06 -8.18
C TYR A 23 -5.23 -15.75 -8.91
N CYS A 24 -3.96 -15.40 -9.11
CA CYS A 24 -3.63 -14.18 -9.83
C CYS A 24 -3.76 -14.39 -11.35
N GLY A 25 -4.69 -13.68 -11.99
CA GLY A 25 -4.86 -13.71 -13.44
C GLY A 25 -3.64 -13.23 -14.25
N GLY A 26 -2.72 -12.48 -13.64
CA GLY A 26 -1.46 -12.03 -14.24
C GLY A 26 -0.35 -13.11 -14.24
N CYS A 27 0.25 -13.38 -13.09
CA CYS A 27 1.36 -14.34 -12.95
C CYS A 27 0.94 -15.82 -12.87
N LYS A 28 -0.38 -16.10 -12.83
CA LYS A 28 -0.96 -17.45 -12.73
C LYS A 28 -0.57 -18.24 -11.47
N GLN A 29 -0.13 -17.54 -10.43
CA GLN A 29 0.25 -18.13 -9.14
C GLN A 29 -0.92 -18.09 -8.15
N ILE A 30 -0.87 -19.00 -7.17
CA ILE A 30 -1.82 -19.11 -6.07
C ILE A 30 -1.27 -18.37 -4.84
N TYR A 31 -2.14 -17.63 -4.16
CA TYR A 31 -1.82 -16.82 -3.00
C TYR A 31 -2.75 -17.18 -1.84
N ASP A 32 -2.17 -17.38 -0.66
CA ASP A 32 -2.92 -17.42 0.59
C ASP A 32 -3.64 -16.09 0.83
N LEU A 33 -4.76 -16.12 1.54
CA LEU A 33 -5.55 -14.93 1.87
C LEU A 33 -4.76 -13.90 2.68
N GLU A 34 -3.95 -14.36 3.66
CA GLU A 34 -3.10 -13.47 4.45
C GLU A 34 -2.03 -12.82 3.58
N CYS A 35 -1.37 -13.60 2.71
CA CYS A 35 -0.40 -13.03 1.79
C CYS A 35 -1.08 -12.04 0.81
N ALA A 36 -2.36 -12.25 0.49
CA ALA A 36 -3.15 -11.42 -0.42
C ALA A 36 -3.71 -10.14 0.21
N ASP A 37 -3.52 -9.95 1.52
CA ASP A 37 -4.18 -8.91 2.32
C ASP A 37 -5.71 -8.94 2.16
N VAL A 38 -6.27 -10.14 2.29
CA VAL A 38 -7.71 -10.40 2.21
C VAL A 38 -8.13 -11.14 3.46
N SER A 39 -8.96 -10.52 4.31
CA SER A 39 -9.56 -11.24 5.44
C SER A 39 -10.56 -12.28 4.96
N GLU A 40 -10.76 -13.34 5.75
CA GLU A 40 -11.77 -14.37 5.44
C GLU A 40 -13.17 -13.80 5.29
N GLN A 41 -13.55 -12.88 6.19
CA GLN A 41 -14.85 -12.21 6.14
C GLN A 41 -15.04 -11.52 4.78
N ARG A 42 -14.02 -10.84 4.28
CA ARG A 42 -14.05 -10.20 2.96
C ARG A 42 -14.10 -11.24 1.83
N PHE A 43 -13.37 -12.34 1.96
CA PHE A 43 -13.36 -13.43 0.98
C PHE A 43 -14.72 -14.11 0.81
N TYR A 44 -15.45 -14.33 1.89
CA TYR A 44 -16.76 -14.98 1.85
C TYR A 44 -17.92 -14.02 1.59
N ASN A 45 -17.89 -12.81 2.15
CA ASN A 45 -19.07 -11.95 2.18
C ASN A 45 -19.04 -10.81 1.15
N THR A 46 -17.86 -10.42 0.67
CA THR A 46 -17.71 -9.21 -0.16
C THR A 46 -17.14 -9.50 -1.54
N LEU A 47 -16.25 -10.50 -1.65
CA LEU A 47 -15.59 -10.84 -2.89
C LEU A 47 -16.51 -11.67 -3.79
N THR A 48 -17.06 -11.01 -4.82
CA THR A 48 -17.86 -11.69 -5.85
C THR A 48 -17.00 -12.69 -6.63
N LYS A 49 -17.65 -13.65 -7.29
CA LYS A 49 -16.96 -14.64 -8.12
C LYS A 49 -16.15 -13.96 -9.23
N GLU A 50 -16.75 -12.97 -9.89
CA GLU A 50 -16.16 -12.23 -11.00
C GLU A 50 -14.90 -11.49 -10.55
N TYR A 51 -14.92 -10.88 -9.36
CA TYR A 51 -13.73 -10.23 -8.82
C TYR A 51 -12.63 -11.23 -8.49
N ARG A 52 -12.97 -12.40 -7.94
CA ARG A 52 -11.98 -13.45 -7.64
C ARG A 52 -11.31 -13.97 -8.92
N GLU A 53 -12.06 -14.12 -10.00
CA GLU A 53 -11.55 -14.53 -11.31
C GLU A 53 -10.67 -13.45 -11.97
N ALA A 54 -11.05 -12.18 -11.80
CA ALA A 54 -10.30 -11.03 -12.29
C ALA A 54 -9.15 -10.59 -11.36
N TRP A 55 -8.98 -11.24 -10.21
CA TRP A 55 -8.04 -10.81 -9.19
C TRP A 55 -6.59 -10.86 -9.69
N ARG A 56 -5.81 -9.86 -9.29
CA ARG A 56 -4.39 -9.74 -9.64
C ARG A 56 -3.59 -9.34 -8.41
N TRP A 57 -2.45 -10.00 -8.23
CA TRP A 57 -1.45 -9.65 -7.23
C TRP A 57 -0.93 -8.23 -7.42
N VAL A 58 -0.54 -7.56 -6.33
CA VAL A 58 -0.13 -6.15 -6.35
C VAL A 58 1.01 -5.88 -7.35
N LEU A 59 1.98 -6.80 -7.45
CA LEU A 59 3.07 -6.67 -8.43
C LEU A 59 2.58 -6.82 -9.88
N CYS A 60 1.60 -7.70 -10.12
CA CYS A 60 1.01 -7.83 -11.45
C CYS A 60 0.20 -6.59 -11.83
N LYS A 61 -0.46 -5.96 -10.85
CA LYS A 61 -1.17 -4.69 -11.03
C LYS A 61 -0.21 -3.54 -11.30
N SER A 62 0.90 -3.45 -10.57
CA SER A 62 1.87 -2.34 -10.72
C SER A 62 2.67 -2.39 -12.02
N LEU A 63 2.87 -3.58 -12.58
CA LEU A 63 3.54 -3.76 -13.88
C LEU A 63 2.65 -3.38 -15.07
N HIS A 64 1.33 -3.23 -14.87
CA HIS A 64 0.47 -2.77 -15.95
C HIS A 64 0.68 -1.27 -16.18
N PRO A 65 0.89 -0.84 -17.44
CA PRO A 65 0.94 0.57 -17.79
C PRO A 65 -0.32 1.26 -17.26
N LYS A 66 -0.12 2.37 -16.54
CA LYS A 66 -1.23 3.27 -16.22
C LYS A 66 -1.70 3.92 -17.53
N ALA A 67 -3.00 4.14 -17.65
CA ALA A 67 -3.60 4.73 -18.84
C ALA A 67 -3.01 6.12 -19.16
N ASP A 68 -3.31 6.61 -20.37
CA ASP A 68 -2.92 7.94 -20.81
C ASP A 68 -3.35 9.02 -19.80
N ASN A 69 -2.39 9.84 -19.38
CA ASN A 69 -2.59 10.94 -18.44
C ASN A 69 -2.80 12.29 -19.15
N SER A 70 -2.94 12.31 -20.48
CA SER A 70 -3.09 13.54 -21.28
C SER A 70 -4.24 14.46 -20.85
N ASN A 71 -5.28 13.92 -20.20
CA ASN A 71 -6.43 14.70 -19.72
C ASN A 71 -6.35 15.09 -18.23
N THR A 72 -5.27 14.74 -17.52
CA THR A 72 -5.08 15.21 -16.15
C THR A 72 -4.57 16.65 -16.22
N PRO A 73 -5.35 17.67 -15.81
CA PRO A 73 -4.84 19.04 -15.82
C PRO A 73 -3.58 19.08 -14.98
N VAL A 74 -2.46 19.41 -15.63
CA VAL A 74 -1.25 19.79 -14.92
C VAL A 74 -1.67 20.97 -14.06
N ARG A 75 -1.52 20.88 -12.74
CA ARG A 75 -1.67 22.04 -11.86
C ARG A 75 -0.64 23.06 -12.33
N GLY A 76 -1.05 23.92 -13.25
CA GLY A 76 -0.26 25.04 -13.70
C GLY A 76 -0.01 25.89 -12.47
N GLY A 77 1.27 26.17 -12.19
CA GLY A 77 1.57 27.32 -11.36
C GLY A 77 0.92 28.50 -12.05
N ALA A 78 -0.13 29.05 -11.43
CA ALA A 78 -0.42 30.45 -11.62
C ALA A 78 0.91 31.18 -11.38
N ASP A 79 1.26 32.12 -12.25
CA ASP A 79 2.38 33.06 -12.07
C ASP A 79 3.71 32.69 -12.75
N GLY A 80 3.67 32.05 -13.92
CA GLY A 80 4.77 32.17 -14.90
C GLY A 80 6.13 31.58 -14.48
N ILE A 81 6.15 30.74 -13.43
CA ILE A 81 7.38 30.05 -13.03
C ILE A 81 7.61 28.88 -13.98
N ILE A 82 8.66 28.99 -14.81
CA ILE A 82 9.16 27.89 -15.64
C ILE A 82 9.70 26.81 -14.70
N ILE A 83 8.89 25.80 -14.41
CA ILE A 83 9.38 24.60 -13.72
C ILE A 83 10.13 23.76 -14.76
N HIS A 84 11.45 23.94 -14.83
CA HIS A 84 12.33 23.05 -15.58
C HIS A 84 12.17 21.63 -15.04
N ARG A 85 11.57 20.75 -15.84
CA ARG A 85 11.47 19.32 -15.58
C ARG A 85 12.87 18.77 -15.31
N GLY A 86 13.08 18.21 -14.13
CA GLY A 86 14.32 17.53 -13.79
C GLY A 86 14.51 16.27 -14.63
N ALA A 87 15.51 16.32 -15.50
CA ALA A 87 16.48 15.24 -15.66
C ALA A 87 17.85 15.83 -15.29
N ALA A 88 18.42 15.35 -14.18
CA ALA A 88 19.78 15.62 -13.70
C ALA A 88 20.22 17.10 -13.63
N VAL A 89 19.75 17.86 -12.64
CA VAL A 89 20.53 19.00 -12.12
C VAL A 89 21.01 18.61 -10.73
N ARG A 90 22.33 18.51 -10.55
CA ARG A 90 22.96 18.26 -9.26
C ARG A 90 22.48 19.31 -8.25
N SER A 91 22.09 18.87 -7.07
CA SER A 91 21.68 19.75 -5.97
C SER A 91 22.74 20.82 -5.72
N PRO A 92 22.37 22.11 -5.56
CA PRO A 92 23.29 23.14 -5.11
C PRO A 92 23.85 22.75 -3.74
N THR A 93 25.17 22.72 -3.61
CA THR A 93 25.89 22.35 -2.37
C THR A 93 26.19 23.58 -1.51
N GLU A 94 25.28 24.56 -1.44
CA GLU A 94 25.48 25.77 -0.64
C GLU A 94 24.48 25.74 0.53
N LEU A 95 24.92 25.08 1.61
CA LEU A 95 24.27 25.13 2.91
C LEU A 95 24.41 26.55 3.46
N ASN A 96 23.38 27.38 3.30
CA ASN A 96 23.32 28.69 3.94
C ASN A 96 23.22 28.51 5.47
N LYS A 97 24.33 28.71 6.18
CA LYS A 97 24.48 28.54 7.63
C LYS A 97 23.97 29.73 8.46
N SER A 98 22.87 30.38 8.07
CA SER A 98 22.38 31.56 8.80
C SER A 98 21.12 31.34 9.65
N ILE A 99 20.75 30.09 9.96
CA ILE A 99 19.67 29.80 10.92
C ILE A 99 20.26 29.04 12.11
N VAL A 100 21.06 29.76 12.89
CA VAL A 100 21.36 29.41 14.29
C VAL A 100 21.18 30.71 15.05
N GLU A 101 19.99 30.88 15.63
CA GLU A 101 19.74 31.40 16.98
C GLU A 101 18.23 31.65 17.15
N GLN A 102 17.53 30.68 17.73
CA GLN A 102 16.52 30.98 18.75
C GLN A 102 16.19 29.69 19.54
N PRO A 103 16.50 29.66 20.86
CA PRO A 103 16.11 28.56 21.73
C PRO A 103 14.69 28.81 22.24
N SER A 104 13.70 28.16 21.63
CA SER A 104 12.36 28.04 22.23
C SER A 104 12.11 26.60 22.65
N SER A 105 12.44 26.32 23.91
CA SER A 105 11.87 25.33 24.83
C SER A 105 10.91 24.28 24.21
N PRO A 106 11.22 22.97 24.25
CA PRO A 106 10.27 21.92 23.95
C PRO A 106 9.53 21.53 25.24
N ASN A 107 8.51 22.30 25.61
CA ASN A 107 7.49 21.89 26.57
C ASN A 107 6.17 22.47 26.07
N ASP A 108 5.33 21.65 25.43
CA ASP A 108 3.94 21.50 25.86
C ASP A 108 3.19 20.42 25.05
N THR A 109 2.91 19.34 25.79
CA THR A 109 1.67 18.56 25.81
C THR A 109 1.32 17.69 24.60
N ALA A 110 1.84 16.46 24.64
CA ALA A 110 1.18 15.29 24.09
C ALA A 110 -0.27 15.22 24.60
N HIS A 111 -1.25 15.20 23.68
CA HIS A 111 -2.64 14.89 24.02
C HIS A 111 -2.73 13.42 24.49
N ASN A 112 -2.73 13.23 25.80
CA ASN A 112 -3.23 12.03 26.45
C ASN A 112 -4.77 12.07 26.42
N MET A 113 -5.39 11.43 25.42
CA MET A 113 -6.82 11.09 25.50
C MET A 113 -6.94 9.64 25.98
N THR A 114 -6.94 9.46 27.29
CA THR A 114 -7.41 8.24 27.94
C THR A 114 -8.92 8.14 27.69
N ILE A 115 -9.36 7.19 26.87
CA ILE A 115 -10.77 6.82 26.79
C ILE A 115 -11.02 5.86 27.95
N GLU A 116 -11.70 6.33 28.99
CA GLU A 116 -12.26 5.45 30.00
C GLU A 116 -13.52 4.77 29.43
N VAL A 117 -13.48 3.45 29.30
CA VAL A 117 -14.66 2.65 28.99
C VAL A 117 -15.24 2.20 30.32
N SER A 118 -16.35 2.80 30.73
CA SER A 118 -17.09 2.35 31.91
C SER A 118 -17.78 1.02 31.62
N ASP A 119 -17.45 0.03 32.44
CA ASP A 119 -17.96 -1.34 32.48
C ASP A 119 -19.43 -1.33 32.93
N PHE A 120 -20.38 -1.54 32.01
CA PHE A 120 -21.76 -1.84 32.35
C PHE A 120 -21.96 -3.36 32.37
N ARG A 121 -21.62 -3.95 33.51
CA ARG A 121 -22.29 -5.15 34.01
C ARG A 121 -23.30 -4.73 35.08
N LEU A 122 -24.38 -5.53 35.19
CA LEU A 122 -25.58 -5.44 36.04
C LEU A 122 -26.79 -4.92 35.22
N LEU A 123 -27.85 -5.68 34.94
CA LEU A 123 -28.40 -6.94 35.47
C LEU A 123 -29.15 -7.68 34.35
#